data_AF-A0A919SX13-F1
#
_entry.id   AF-A0A919SX13-F1
#
_cell.length_a   1.000
_cell.length_b   1.000
_cell.length_c   1.000
_cell.angle_alpha   90.00
_cell.angle_beta   90.00
_cell.angle_gamma   90.00
#
_symmetry.space_group_name_H-M   'P 1'
#
loop_
_entity.id
_entity.type
_entity.pdbx_description
1 polymer ?
#
loop_
_entity_poly.entity_id
_entity_poly.type
_entity_poly.pdbx_seq_one_letter_code
_entity_poly.pdbx_strand_id
1 'polypeptide(L)'
;MGYRVEHHFNRRYGANRRDVVLLRTETGWQVLGREGGAEGREVTHYFDEQADARRMLQRMLDAVPPELSSWAKMSPTRTETR
;
A
#
# COMPACT_ATOMS: atom_id res chain seq x y z
N MET A 1 -15.74 -1.76 -11.21
CA MET A 1 -15.23 -2.50 -10.03
C MET A 1 -13.71 -2.61 -10.11
N GLY A 2 -12.95 -2.24 -9.08
CA GLY A 2 -11.48 -2.36 -9.08
C GLY A 2 -11.01 -3.61 -8.33
N TYR A 3 -9.97 -4.27 -8.83
CA TYR A 3 -9.35 -5.42 -8.16
C TYR A 3 -8.01 -5.03 -7.54
N ARG A 4 -7.72 -5.63 -6.38
CA ARG A 4 -6.50 -5.39 -5.62
C ARG A 4 -5.33 -6.13 -6.27
N VAL A 5 -4.29 -5.37 -6.58
CA VAL A 5 -3.06 -5.85 -7.20
C VAL A 5 -2.00 -6.11 -6.14
N GLU A 6 -1.82 -5.16 -5.22
CA GLU A 6 -0.87 -5.29 -4.12
C GLU A 6 -1.48 -4.78 -2.82
N HIS A 7 -1.09 -5.39 -1.70
CA HIS A 7 -1.46 -4.93 -0.38
C HIS A 7 -0.30 -5.17 0.59
N HIS A 8 0.19 -4.07 1.11
CA HIS A 8 1.29 -4.02 2.06
C HIS A 8 0.68 -3.77 3.44
N PHE A 9 0.79 -4.77 4.32
CA PHE A 9 0.09 -4.77 5.62
C PHE A 9 1.10 -4.69 6.76
N ASN A 10 1.03 -3.69 7.63
CA ASN A 10 1.96 -3.58 8.74
C ASN A 10 1.34 -4.01 10.08
N ARG A 11 1.14 -5.34 10.22
CA ARG A 11 0.45 -5.97 11.37
C ARG A 11 1.10 -5.69 12.73
N ARG A 12 2.41 -5.38 12.74
CA ARG A 12 3.23 -5.30 13.97
C ARG A 12 2.94 -4.05 14.81
N TYR A 13 2.35 -3.00 14.25
CA TYR A 13 2.22 -1.71 14.94
C TYR A 13 0.87 -1.49 15.64
N GLY A 14 0.05 -2.52 15.84
CA GLY A 14 -1.13 -2.43 16.70
C GLY A 14 -2.12 -1.35 16.23
N ALA A 15 -2.20 -0.23 16.95
CA ALA A 15 -3.02 0.94 16.63
C ALA A 15 -2.35 1.94 15.65
N ASN A 16 -1.10 1.70 15.25
CA ASN A 16 -0.38 2.53 14.27
C ASN A 16 -0.29 1.85 12.90
N ARG A 17 -1.32 1.07 12.52
CA ARG A 17 -1.35 0.38 11.22
C ARG A 17 -1.34 1.39 10.09
N ARG A 18 -0.42 1.19 9.15
CA ARG A 18 -0.39 1.92 7.90
C ARG A 18 -0.45 0.86 6.81
N ASP A 19 -1.65 0.67 6.28
CA ASP A 19 -1.88 -0.26 5.19
C ASP A 19 -1.85 0.55 3.91
N VAL A 20 -1.10 0.06 2.91
CA VAL A 20 -1.09 0.66 1.58
C VAL A 20 -1.52 -0.37 0.56
N VAL A 21 -2.49 0.00 -0.28
CA VAL A 21 -3.14 -0.88 -1.24
C VAL A 21 -3.01 -0.27 -2.62
N LEU A 22 -2.59 -1.08 -3.59
CA LEU A 22 -2.65 -0.76 -5.01
C LEU A 22 -3.84 -1.49 -5.65
N LEU A 23 -4.74 -0.74 -6.26
CA LEU A 23 -5.88 -1.27 -7.00
C LEU A 23 -5.75 -0.94 -8.49
N ARG A 24 -6.16 -1.88 -9.33
CA ARG A 24 -6.46 -1.65 -10.74
C ARG A 24 -7.97 -1.46 -10.88
N THR A 25 -8.41 -0.33 -11.41
CA THR A 25 -9.81 -0.08 -11.77
C THR A 25 -10.02 -0.33 -13.26
N GLU A 26 -11.27 -0.28 -13.71
CA GLU A 26 -11.63 -0.41 -15.13
C GLU A 26 -10.96 0.69 -15.99
N THR A 27 -10.79 1.88 -15.42
CA THR A 27 -10.31 3.07 -16.12
C THR A 27 -8.90 3.50 -15.74
N GLY A 28 -8.32 2.98 -14.65
CA GLY A 28 -7.10 3.55 -14.09
C GLY A 28 -6.54 2.73 -12.92
N TRP A 29 -5.75 3.39 -12.09
CA TRP A 29 -5.06 2.83 -10.95
C TRP A 29 -5.37 3.68 -9.72
N GLN A 30 -5.44 3.02 -8.57
CA GLN A 30 -5.65 3.71 -7.30
C GLN A 30 -4.62 3.23 -6.28
N VAL A 31 -4.11 4.16 -5.49
CA VAL A 31 -3.30 3.87 -4.31
C VAL A 31 -4.06 4.37 -3.10
N LEU A 32 -4.36 3.46 -2.17
CA LEU A 32 -5.01 3.78 -0.92
C LEU A 32 -3.98 3.65 0.19
N GLY A 33 -3.91 4.64 1.07
CA GLY A 33 -3.06 4.62 2.26
C GLY A 33 -3.82 5.13 3.47
N ARG A 34 -3.25 4.90 4.66
CA ARG A 34 -3.73 5.51 5.91
C ARG A 34 -2.71 6.50 6.45
N GLU A 35 -3.11 7.75 6.55
CA GLU A 35 -2.34 8.82 7.18
C GLU A 35 -2.65 8.87 8.68
N GLY A 36 -1.66 8.61 9.54
CA GLY A 36 -1.82 8.73 11.00
C GLY A 36 -2.08 7.41 11.76
N GLY A 37 -2.05 6.24 11.13
CA GLY A 37 -2.22 4.96 11.82
C GLY A 37 -3.64 4.38 11.73
N ALA A 38 -4.07 3.60 12.73
CA ALA A 38 -5.36 2.89 12.70
C ALA A 38 -6.56 3.84 12.78
N GLU A 39 -6.45 4.94 13.52
CA GLU A 39 -7.43 6.05 13.53
C GLU A 39 -7.14 7.10 12.45
N GLY A 40 -6.15 6.82 11.62
CA GLY A 40 -5.72 7.70 10.55
C GLY A 40 -6.75 7.84 9.45
N ARG A 41 -6.67 8.96 8.72
CA ARG A 41 -7.53 9.22 7.57
C ARG A 41 -7.10 8.33 6.41
N GLU A 42 -8.06 7.66 5.79
CA GLU A 42 -7.83 6.99 4.53
C GLU A 42 -7.67 8.04 3.41
N VAL A 43 -6.59 7.90 2.65
CA VAL A 43 -6.27 8.78 1.53
C VAL A 43 -6.18 7.94 0.28
N THR A 44 -6.90 8.38 -0.77
CA THR A 44 -6.95 7.70 -2.07
C THR A 44 -6.35 8.60 -3.13
N HIS A 45 -5.38 8.07 -3.87
CA HIS A 45 -4.79 8.70 -5.04
C HIS A 45 -5.18 7.95 -6.30
N TYR A 46 -5.49 8.70 -7.37
CA TYR A 46 -5.94 8.16 -8.65
C TYR A 46 -4.89 8.45 -9.72
N PHE A 47 -4.66 7.48 -10.60
CA PHE A 47 -3.69 7.56 -11.68
C PHE A 47 -4.23 6.89 -12.93
N ASP A 48 -3.89 7.41 -14.09
CA ASP A 48 -4.24 6.77 -15.37
C ASP A 48 -3.23 5.64 -15.70
N GLU A 49 -1.96 5.85 -15.33
CA GLU A 49 -0.85 4.94 -15.62
C GLU A 49 -0.41 4.12 -14.41
N GLN A 50 -0.05 2.85 -14.66
CA GLN A 50 0.46 1.96 -13.62
C GLN A 50 1.77 2.46 -13.01
N ALA A 51 2.64 3.04 -13.84
CA ALA A 51 3.97 3.47 -13.43
C ALA A 51 3.90 4.57 -12.37
N ASP A 52 2.97 5.52 -12.52
CA ASP A 52 2.78 6.60 -11.56
C ASP A 52 2.11 6.12 -10.28
N ALA A 53 1.15 5.20 -10.38
CA ALA A 53 0.58 4.54 -9.21
C ALA A 53 1.65 3.79 -8.41
N ARG A 54 2.57 3.10 -9.08
CA ARG A 54 3.70 2.43 -8.42
C ARG A 54 4.70 3.41 -7.78
N ARG A 55 4.98 4.53 -8.43
CA ARG A 55 5.81 5.60 -7.83
C ARG A 55 5.17 6.16 -6.57
N MET A 56 3.85 6.37 -6.58
CA MET A 56 3.13 6.84 -5.39
C MET A 56 3.13 5.80 -4.28
N LEU A 57 2.86 4.53 -4.61
CA LEU A 57 2.98 3.42 -3.67
C LEU A 57 4.36 3.45 -2.99
N GLN A 58 5.44 3.49 -3.76
CA GLN A 58 6.80 3.53 -3.21
C GLN A 58 7.03 4.75 -2.30
N ARG A 59 6.56 5.94 -2.69
CA ARG A 59 6.66 7.14 -1.84
C ARG A 59 5.90 6.99 -0.52
N MET A 60 4.71 6.39 -0.55
CA MET A 60 3.94 6.12 0.66
C MET A 60 4.62 5.10 1.58
N LEU A 61 5.31 4.12 1.00
CA LEU A 61 6.12 3.15 1.74
C LEU A 61 7.35 3.83 2.37
N ASP A 62 8.05 4.67 1.61
CA ASP A 62 9.28 5.36 2.03
C ASP A 62 9.02 6.45 3.07
N ALA A 63 7.85 7.10 3.02
CA ALA A 63 7.46 8.12 3.99
C ALA A 63 7.22 7.57 5.41
N VAL A 64 7.27 6.25 5.59
CA VAL A 64 7.14 5.63 6.91
C VAL A 64 8.51 5.65 7.61
N PRO A 65 8.65 6.37 8.73
CA PRO A 65 9.92 6.48 9.45
C PRO A 65 10.48 5.09 9.79
N PRO A 66 11.80 4.83 9.65
CA PRO A 66 12.42 3.50 9.84
C PRO A 66 11.97 2.76 11.09
N GLU A 67 11.75 3.52 12.16
CA GLU A 67 11.33 3.09 13.51
C GLU A 67 9.90 2.50 13.53
N LEU A 68 9.05 3.01 12.62
CA LEU A 68 7.70 2.53 12.32
C LEU A 68 7.65 1.64 11.05
N SER A 69 8.81 1.43 10.43
CA SER A 69 8.98 0.88 9.09
C SER A 69 9.50 -0.56 9.09
N SER A 70 8.91 -1.47 9.86
CA SER A 70 9.12 -2.92 9.64
C SER A 70 8.39 -3.43 8.37
N TRP A 71 8.58 -2.76 7.22
CA TRP A 71 8.12 -3.21 5.90
C TRP A 71 9.12 -4.19 5.27
N ALA A 72 10.40 -4.09 5.63
CA ALA A 72 11.50 -4.93 5.14
C ALA A 72 11.45 -6.42 5.57
N LYS A 73 10.38 -6.87 6.24
CA LYS A 73 10.18 -8.28 6.64
C LYS A 73 9.03 -8.99 5.92
N MET A 74 8.40 -8.36 4.92
CA MET A 74 7.51 -9.07 4.02
C MET A 74 8.31 -9.59 2.83
N SER A 75 8.80 -10.82 2.95
CA SER A 75 9.16 -11.60 1.76
C SER A 75 7.97 -11.58 0.81
N PRO A 76 8.16 -11.36 -0.50
CA PRO A 76 7.08 -11.55 -1.44
C PRO A 76 6.62 -12.99 -1.26
N THR A 77 5.35 -13.20 -0.89
CA THR A 77 4.78 -14.53 -0.94
C THR A 77 4.69 -14.88 -2.41
N ARG A 78 5.78 -15.49 -2.86
CA ARG A 78 5.97 -16.16 -4.13
C ARG A 78 4.75 -17.02 -4.40
N THR A 79 4.14 -16.77 -5.56
CA THR A 79 3.28 -17.71 -6.25
C THR A 79 3.93 -19.08 -6.23
N GLU A 80 3.34 -20.05 -5.54
CA GLU A 80 3.54 -21.46 -5.84
C GLU A 80 2.27 -22.00 -6.47
N THR A 81 2.33 -22.04 -7.80
CA THR A 81 1.62 -22.96 -8.66
C THR A 81 1.90 -24.39 -8.21
N ARG A 82 0.86 -25.16 -7.87
CA ARG A 82 0.66 -26.53 -8.35
C ARG A 82 -0.76 -27.02 -8.10
#